data_AF-A0A429MLB9-F1
#
_entry.id   AF-A0A429MLB9-F1
#
_cell.length_a   1.000
_cell.length_b   1.000
_cell.length_c   1.000
_cell.angle_alpha   90.00
_cell.angle_beta   90.00
_cell.angle_gamma   90.00
#
_symmetry.space_group_name_H-M   'P 1'
#
loop_
_entity.id
_entity.type
_entity.pdbx_description
1 polymer ?
#
loop_
_entity_poly.entity_id
_entity_poly.type
_entity_poly.pdbx_seq_one_letter_code
_entity_poly.pdbx_strand_id
1 'polypeptide(L)'
;MTTKFRDVEIRAPRGTELTAKSWLTEAPLRMLMNNLDPDVAENPKELVVYGGIGRAARNWECFDKIVDTLKNLETDETLLVQSGKPVGVFKTHKDAPRVLIANSNLVPHWANWEHFNELDAKALAMYGQMTAGSWIYIGSQGIVQGTYETFVEAGRQHYNGDLKGRWVLTAGLG
;
A
#
# COMPACT_ATOMS: atom_id res chain seq x y z
N MET A 1 15.15 -1.22 -18.81
CA MET A 1 14.85 0.02 -18.05
C MET A 1 13.72 -0.29 -17.08
N THR A 2 13.93 -0.10 -15.79
CA THR A 2 12.87 -0.21 -14.76
C THR A 2 11.86 0.92 -14.94
N THR A 3 10.70 0.61 -15.52
CA THR A 3 9.61 1.59 -15.71
C THR A 3 8.65 1.60 -14.51
N LYS A 4 8.16 2.80 -14.17
CA LYS A 4 7.04 2.99 -13.22
C LYS A 4 5.69 3.00 -13.91
N PHE A 5 5.62 3.20 -15.23
CA PHE A 5 4.39 3.20 -16.01
C PHE A 5 4.23 1.89 -16.79
N ARG A 6 3.03 1.31 -16.76
CA ARG A 6 2.58 0.20 -17.61
C ARG A 6 1.08 0.34 -17.83
N ASP A 7 0.65 0.24 -19.09
CA ASP A 7 -0.76 0.36 -19.47
C ASP A 7 -1.48 -0.99 -19.33
N VAL A 8 -1.78 -1.36 -18.08
CA VAL A 8 -2.51 -2.58 -17.71
C VAL A 8 -3.49 -2.28 -16.59
N GLU A 9 -4.53 -3.09 -16.50
CA GLU A 9 -5.44 -3.10 -15.35
C GLU A 9 -5.14 -4.30 -14.48
N ILE A 10 -4.90 -4.06 -13.19
CA ILE A 10 -4.67 -5.10 -12.19
C ILE A 10 -5.92 -5.19 -11.33
N ARG A 11 -6.38 -6.42 -11.03
CA ARG A 11 -7.44 -6.66 -10.05
C ARG A 11 -7.11 -7.90 -9.25
N ALA A 12 -7.50 -7.93 -7.99
CA ALA A 12 -7.26 -9.12 -7.18
C ALA A 12 -8.06 -10.33 -7.71
N PRO A 13 -7.47 -11.54 -7.72
CA PRO A 13 -8.23 -12.77 -7.95
C PRO A 13 -9.44 -12.87 -7.00
N ARG A 14 -10.55 -13.42 -7.51
CA ARG A 14 -11.81 -13.60 -6.77
C ARG A 14 -12.14 -15.09 -6.65
N GLY A 15 -13.08 -15.43 -5.78
CA GLY A 15 -13.47 -16.83 -5.53
C GLY A 15 -12.49 -17.61 -4.65
N THR A 16 -12.67 -18.92 -4.61
CA THR A 16 -11.97 -19.84 -3.67
C THR A 16 -10.73 -20.52 -4.25
N GLU A 17 -10.49 -20.40 -5.55
CA GLU A 17 -9.31 -21.00 -6.19
C GLU A 17 -8.05 -20.21 -5.83
N LEU A 18 -6.99 -20.94 -5.48
CA LEU A 18 -5.71 -20.34 -5.08
C LEU A 18 -4.79 -20.18 -6.28
N THR A 19 -4.10 -19.04 -6.35
CA THR A 19 -2.98 -18.82 -7.26
C THR A 19 -1.64 -19.11 -6.58
N ALA A 20 -1.53 -18.85 -5.28
CA ALA A 20 -0.39 -19.16 -4.43
C ALA A 20 -0.56 -20.52 -3.70
N LYS A 21 0.48 -20.96 -3.00
CA LYS A 21 0.51 -22.27 -2.30
C LYS A 21 -0.41 -22.38 -1.08
N SER A 22 -0.86 -21.26 -0.52
CA SER A 22 -1.72 -21.25 0.67
C SER A 22 -2.53 -19.96 0.77
N TRP A 23 -3.60 -19.94 1.58
CA TRP A 23 -4.33 -18.71 1.88
C TRP A 23 -3.47 -17.61 2.51
N LEU A 24 -2.44 -17.97 3.27
CA LEU A 24 -1.54 -17.00 3.92
C LEU A 24 -0.60 -16.29 2.94
N THR A 25 -0.38 -16.87 1.75
CA THR A 25 0.41 -16.26 0.67
C THR A 25 -0.48 -15.71 -0.45
N GLU A 26 -1.67 -16.28 -0.64
CA GLU A 26 -2.71 -15.75 -1.52
C GLU A 26 -3.27 -14.42 -1.01
N ALA A 27 -3.48 -14.28 0.30
CA ALA A 27 -4.01 -13.04 0.89
C ALA A 27 -3.15 -11.80 0.57
N PRO A 28 -1.83 -11.76 0.87
CA PRO A 28 -1.02 -10.60 0.49
C PRO A 28 -0.92 -10.41 -1.03
N LEU A 29 -0.98 -11.48 -1.83
CA LEU A 29 -1.02 -11.39 -3.30
C LEU A 29 -2.29 -10.64 -3.76
N ARG A 30 -3.46 -11.06 -3.26
CA ARG A 30 -4.73 -10.42 -3.57
C ARG A 30 -4.76 -8.98 -3.09
N MET A 31 -4.29 -8.72 -1.87
CA MET A 31 -4.31 -7.36 -1.32
C MET A 31 -3.33 -6.42 -2.04
N LEU A 32 -2.17 -6.90 -2.48
CA LEU A 32 -1.28 -6.14 -3.37
C LEU A 32 -1.98 -5.74 -4.67
N MET A 33 -2.70 -6.69 -5.29
CA MET A 33 -3.44 -6.43 -6.52
C MET A 33 -4.67 -5.53 -6.28
N ASN A 34 -5.34 -5.66 -5.14
CA ASN A 34 -6.44 -4.78 -4.74
C ASN A 34 -6.00 -3.33 -4.60
N ASN A 35 -4.81 -3.10 -4.02
CA ASN A 35 -4.21 -1.77 -3.94
C ASN A 35 -3.96 -1.11 -5.32
N LEU A 36 -4.03 -1.87 -6.42
CA LEU A 36 -3.85 -1.37 -7.79
C LEU A 36 -5.09 -1.55 -8.66
N ASP A 37 -6.23 -1.90 -8.05
CA ASP A 37 -7.51 -1.97 -8.75
C ASP A 37 -7.89 -0.56 -9.25
N PRO A 38 -8.28 -0.37 -10.53
CA PRO A 38 -8.71 0.92 -11.07
C PRO A 38 -9.86 1.57 -10.30
N ASP A 39 -10.67 0.77 -9.60
CA ASP A 39 -11.78 1.26 -8.77
C ASP A 39 -11.34 1.64 -7.34
N VAL A 40 -10.05 1.44 -7.02
CA VAL A 40 -9.48 1.62 -5.67
C VAL A 40 -8.36 2.66 -5.67
N ALA A 41 -7.41 2.54 -6.59
CA ALA A 41 -6.19 3.34 -6.63
C ALA A 41 -6.35 4.64 -7.43
N GLU A 42 -5.73 5.73 -6.99
CA GLU A 42 -5.77 7.02 -7.67
C GLU A 42 -5.04 7.00 -9.03
N ASN A 43 -3.89 6.31 -9.16
CA ASN A 43 -3.16 6.18 -10.43
C ASN A 43 -2.40 4.84 -10.52
N PRO A 44 -3.12 3.71 -10.72
CA PRO A 44 -2.54 2.36 -10.64
C PRO A 44 -1.53 2.05 -11.76
N LYS A 45 -1.65 2.69 -12.93
CA LYS A 45 -0.70 2.48 -14.05
C LYS A 45 0.72 2.94 -13.69
N GLU A 46 0.82 3.88 -12.75
CA GLU A 46 2.08 4.31 -12.14
C GLU A 46 2.37 3.65 -10.78
N LEU A 47 1.62 2.62 -10.41
CA LEU A 47 1.65 1.93 -9.11
C LEU A 47 1.21 2.79 -7.91
N VAL A 48 0.68 3.99 -8.16
CA VAL A 48 0.27 4.95 -7.12
C VAL A 48 -1.12 4.59 -6.62
N VAL A 49 -1.22 4.45 -5.30
CA VAL A 49 -2.45 4.07 -4.60
C VAL A 49 -3.18 5.32 -4.10
N TYR A 50 -2.54 6.15 -3.28
CA TYR A 50 -3.09 7.42 -2.75
C TYR A 50 -2.00 8.31 -2.12
N GLY A 51 -2.38 9.52 -1.71
CA GLY A 51 -1.53 10.38 -0.88
C GLY A 51 -0.29 10.91 -1.61
N GLY A 52 -0.49 11.43 -2.82
CA GLY A 52 0.59 11.90 -3.69
C GLY A 52 1.25 10.76 -4.44
N ILE A 53 2.45 10.34 -4.01
CA ILE A 53 3.25 9.30 -4.69
C ILE A 53 3.31 7.98 -3.90
N GLY A 54 2.34 7.73 -3.01
CA GLY A 54 2.25 6.50 -2.22
C GLY A 54 2.02 5.30 -3.14
N ARG A 55 2.97 4.37 -3.21
CA ARG A 55 2.97 3.26 -4.18
C ARG A 55 2.87 1.88 -3.53
N ALA A 56 2.32 0.93 -4.28
CA ALA A 56 2.20 -0.48 -3.85
C ALA A 56 3.49 -1.29 -4.06
N ALA A 57 4.29 -0.94 -5.07
CA ALA A 57 5.60 -1.51 -5.38
C ALA A 57 6.51 -0.45 -5.99
N ARG A 58 7.84 -0.66 -5.94
CA ARG A 58 8.82 0.39 -6.33
C ARG A 58 8.73 0.78 -7.81
N ASN A 59 8.60 -0.24 -8.65
CA ASN A 59 8.47 -0.16 -10.10
C ASN A 59 7.86 -1.48 -10.58
N TRP A 60 7.52 -1.57 -11.87
CA TRP A 60 6.81 -2.74 -12.39
C TRP A 60 7.60 -4.04 -12.34
N GLU A 61 8.94 -3.98 -12.48
CA GLU A 61 9.79 -5.15 -12.30
C GLU A 61 9.70 -5.69 -10.87
N CYS A 62 9.71 -4.80 -9.87
CA CYS A 62 9.52 -5.19 -8.48
C CYS A 62 8.12 -5.76 -8.23
N PHE A 63 7.07 -5.17 -8.81
CA PHE A 63 5.70 -5.70 -8.73
C PHE A 63 5.63 -7.14 -9.26
N ASP A 64 6.11 -7.36 -10.49
CA ASP A 64 6.09 -8.68 -11.12
C ASP A 64 6.86 -9.69 -10.26
N LYS A 65 8.01 -9.28 -9.71
CA LYS A 65 8.80 -10.18 -8.88
C LYS A 65 8.17 -10.45 -7.52
N ILE A 66 7.45 -9.50 -6.92
CA ILE A 66 6.66 -9.74 -5.69
C ILE A 66 5.56 -10.76 -5.98
N VAL A 67 4.82 -10.57 -7.08
CA VAL A 67 3.76 -11.49 -7.49
C VAL A 67 4.30 -12.91 -7.71
N ASP A 68 5.38 -13.03 -8.48
CA ASP A 68 6.07 -14.31 -8.72
C ASP A 68 6.55 -14.96 -7.40
N THR A 69 7.14 -14.17 -6.51
CA THR A 69 7.64 -14.68 -5.23
C THR A 69 6.51 -15.15 -4.32
N LEU A 70 5.41 -14.39 -4.19
CA LEU A 70 4.26 -14.77 -3.36
C LEU A 70 3.57 -16.04 -3.86
N LYS A 71 3.49 -16.26 -5.17
CA LYS A 71 2.96 -17.49 -5.75
C LYS A 71 3.77 -18.72 -5.36
N ASN A 72 5.09 -18.56 -5.24
CA ASN A 72 6.04 -19.64 -4.98
C ASN A 72 6.46 -19.78 -3.52
N LEU A 73 6.14 -18.81 -2.65
CA LEU A 73 6.56 -18.77 -1.25
C LEU A 73 5.99 -19.95 -0.45
N GLU A 74 6.87 -20.67 0.25
CA GLU A 74 6.47 -21.79 1.10
C GLU A 74 5.84 -21.33 2.42
N THR A 75 5.11 -22.24 3.08
CA THR A 75 4.40 -21.94 4.33
C THR A 75 5.33 -21.64 5.51
N ASP A 76 6.59 -22.06 5.46
CA ASP A 76 7.62 -21.81 6.46
C ASP A 76 8.68 -20.80 5.98
N GLU A 77 8.38 -20.01 4.95
CA GLU A 77 9.23 -18.95 4.44
C GLU A 77 8.63 -17.56 4.71
N THR A 78 9.51 -16.55 4.72
CA THR A 78 9.16 -15.14 4.85
C THR A 78 9.85 -14.32 3.77
N LEU A 79 9.05 -13.58 2.98
CA LEU A 79 9.51 -12.58 2.02
C LEU A 79 9.85 -11.27 2.72
N LEU A 80 11.02 -10.71 2.42
CA LEU A 80 11.40 -9.35 2.81
C LEU A 80 11.17 -8.37 1.66
N VAL A 81 10.37 -7.34 1.91
CA VAL A 81 10.13 -6.23 0.99
C VAL A 81 10.76 -4.95 1.55
N GLN A 82 11.76 -4.43 0.84
CA GLN A 82 12.44 -3.19 1.19
C GLN A 82 12.03 -2.10 0.21
N SER A 83 11.37 -1.04 0.69
CA SER A 83 10.84 0.06 -0.13
C SER A 83 10.23 -0.44 -1.45
N GLY A 84 9.25 -1.34 -1.34
CA GLY A 84 8.53 -1.93 -2.47
C GLY A 84 9.32 -2.83 -3.41
N LYS A 85 10.50 -3.32 -3.01
CA LYS A 85 11.31 -4.29 -3.76
C LYS A 85 11.41 -5.61 -2.99
N PRO A 86 11.19 -6.78 -3.63
CA PRO A 86 11.41 -8.08 -2.99
C PRO A 86 12.93 -8.35 -2.94
N VAL A 87 13.53 -8.31 -1.75
CA VAL A 87 15.00 -8.37 -1.61
C VAL A 87 15.54 -9.71 -1.12
N GLY A 88 14.69 -10.57 -0.56
CA GLY A 88 15.09 -11.89 -0.13
C GLY A 88 13.93 -12.70 0.43
N VAL A 89 14.11 -14.02 0.41
CA VAL A 89 13.23 -14.99 1.07
C VAL A 89 14.09 -15.79 2.02
N PHE A 90 13.62 -15.95 3.25
CA PHE A 90 14.33 -16.70 4.28
C PHE A 90 13.41 -17.72 4.91
N LYS A 91 13.98 -18.87 5.25
CA LYS A 91 13.28 -19.88 6.04
C LYS A 91 13.04 -19.35 7.46
N THR A 92 11.81 -19.45 7.91
CA THR A 92 11.34 -19.10 9.26
C THR A 92 10.56 -20.29 9.82
N HIS A 93 9.26 -20.14 10.05
CA HIS A 93 8.35 -21.19 10.50
C HIS A 93 6.90 -20.80 10.16
N LYS A 94 5.99 -21.79 10.18
CA LYS A 94 4.57 -21.59 9.80
C LYS A 94 3.84 -20.47 10.54
N ASP A 95 4.19 -20.23 11.80
CA ASP A 95 3.54 -19.21 12.64
C ASP A 95 4.15 -17.81 12.51
N ALA A 96 5.24 -17.67 11.74
CA ALA A 96 5.84 -16.37 11.42
C ALA A 96 5.01 -15.63 10.35
N PRO A 97 5.16 -14.29 10.21
CA PRO A 97 4.61 -13.57 9.07
C PRO A 97 5.17 -14.09 7.74
N ARG A 98 4.32 -14.19 6.71
CA ARG A 98 4.76 -14.54 5.34
C ARG A 98 5.50 -13.40 4.65
N VAL A 99 5.22 -12.15 5.04
CA VAL A 99 5.84 -10.96 4.45
C VAL A 99 6.22 -9.99 5.56
N LEU A 100 7.46 -9.49 5.52
CA LEU A 100 7.92 -8.37 6.34
C LEU A 100 8.27 -7.20 5.42
N ILE A 101 7.74 -6.02 5.75
CA ILE A 101 7.81 -4.84 4.88
C ILE A 101 8.45 -3.68 5.65
N ALA A 102 9.47 -3.06 5.05
CA ALA A 102 10.09 -1.84 5.54
C ALA A 102 10.21 -0.84 4.39
N ASN A 103 9.35 0.17 4.37
CA ASN A 103 9.29 1.17 3.30
C ASN A 103 9.74 2.55 3.78
N SER A 104 10.46 3.27 2.93
CA SER A 104 10.73 4.72 3.08
C SER A 104 11.53 5.14 4.32
N ASN A 105 12.08 4.19 5.07
CA ASN A 105 12.92 4.48 6.22
C ASN A 105 14.25 5.11 5.77
N LEU A 106 14.58 6.26 6.35
CA LEU A 106 15.84 6.97 6.19
C LEU A 106 16.40 7.29 7.56
N VAL A 107 17.73 7.30 7.69
CA VAL A 107 18.38 7.76 8.92
C VAL A 107 17.98 9.23 9.16
N PRO A 108 17.63 9.66 10.39
CA PRO A 108 16.92 10.93 10.61
C PRO A 108 17.58 12.17 10.00
N HIS A 109 18.92 12.25 10.00
CA HIS A 109 19.64 13.36 9.37
C HIS A 109 19.36 13.51 7.86
N TRP A 110 19.03 12.41 7.18
CA TRP A 110 18.72 12.35 5.75
C TRP A 110 17.23 12.17 5.47
N ALA A 111 16.37 12.19 6.49
CA ALA A 111 14.93 11.96 6.36
C ALA A 111 14.20 13.21 5.86
N ASN A 112 14.53 13.65 4.64
CA ASN A 112 13.91 14.78 3.94
C ASN A 112 13.56 14.41 2.49
N TRP A 113 12.73 15.24 1.87
CA TRP A 113 12.21 14.99 0.52
C TRP A 113 13.28 15.13 -0.56
N GLU A 114 14.25 16.04 -0.39
CA GLU A 114 15.34 16.23 -1.33
C GLU A 114 16.16 14.95 -1.48
N HIS A 115 16.56 14.35 -0.36
CA HIS A 115 17.31 13.10 -0.35
C HIS A 115 16.46 11.90 -0.77
N PHE A 116 15.19 11.85 -0.36
CA PHE A 116 14.26 10.82 -0.84
C PHE A 116 14.14 10.85 -2.38
N ASN A 117 14.00 12.03 -2.98
CA ASN A 117 13.87 12.21 -4.42
C ASN A 117 15.17 11.87 -5.16
N GLU A 118 16.33 12.18 -4.57
CA GLU A 118 17.63 11.75 -5.08
C GLU A 118 17.71 10.20 -5.16
N LEU A 119 17.28 9.51 -4.10
CA LEU A 119 17.23 8.05 -4.06
C LEU A 119 16.18 7.47 -5.01
N ASP A 120 15.02 8.11 -5.15
CA ASP A 120 13.97 7.66 -6.06
C ASP A 120 14.39 7.78 -7.54
N ALA A 121 15.10 8.85 -7.90
CA ALA A 121 15.69 9.02 -9.22
C ALA A 121 16.72 7.92 -9.56
N LYS A 122 17.40 7.38 -8.53
CA LYS A 122 18.31 6.23 -8.63
C LYS A 122 17.61 4.87 -8.49
N ALA A 123 16.26 4.84 -8.43
CA ALA A 123 15.45 3.65 -8.20
C ALA A 123 15.75 2.91 -6.87
N LEU A 124 16.19 3.65 -5.85
CA LEU A 124 16.50 3.14 -4.51
C LEU A 124 15.39 3.39 -3.48
N ALA A 125 14.40 4.21 -3.82
CA ALA A 125 13.31 4.58 -2.93
C ALA A 125 11.93 4.22 -3.49
N MET A 126 10.97 4.14 -2.58
CA MET A 126 9.53 4.11 -2.83
C MET A 126 8.88 4.76 -1.63
N TYR A 127 7.86 5.60 -1.85
CA TYR A 127 7.07 6.15 -0.77
C TYR A 127 5.93 5.19 -0.46
N GLY A 128 5.92 4.62 0.75
CA GLY A 128 4.94 3.60 1.14
C GLY A 128 3.62 4.16 1.64
N GLN A 129 3.54 5.46 1.94
CA GLN A 129 2.44 6.02 2.74
C GLN A 129 2.25 5.11 3.99
N MET A 130 1.01 4.89 4.43
CA MET A 130 0.64 3.95 5.48
C MET A 130 0.22 2.63 4.85
N THR A 131 -0.88 2.63 4.10
CA THR A 131 -1.52 1.40 3.58
C THR A 131 -1.25 1.10 2.10
N ALA A 132 -0.60 2.03 1.39
CA ALA A 132 -0.23 1.85 -0.01
C ALA A 132 0.86 0.77 -0.16
N GLY A 133 1.98 0.95 0.51
CA GLY A 133 3.12 0.04 0.46
C GLY A 133 3.01 -1.19 1.37
N SER A 134 1.95 -1.27 2.18
CA SER A 134 1.67 -2.40 3.08
C SER A 134 0.46 -3.24 2.65
N TRP A 135 -0.14 -2.92 1.50
CA TRP A 135 -1.16 -3.74 0.85
C TRP A 135 -2.41 -3.96 1.71
N ILE A 136 -3.02 -2.88 2.18
CA ILE A 136 -4.30 -2.95 2.92
C ILE A 136 -5.17 -1.73 2.68
N TYR A 137 -5.01 -1.08 1.53
CA TYR A 137 -5.85 0.05 1.15
C TYR A 137 -7.18 -0.46 0.58
N ILE A 138 -8.27 0.18 1.00
CA ILE A 138 -9.65 -0.22 0.68
C ILE A 138 -10.45 0.95 0.09
N GLY A 139 -9.75 1.86 -0.60
CA GLY A 139 -10.32 3.10 -1.09
C GLY A 139 -10.66 4.08 0.03
N SER A 140 -11.51 5.05 -0.29
CA SER A 140 -11.91 6.12 0.62
C SER A 140 -12.58 5.64 1.91
N GLN A 141 -13.21 4.45 1.89
CA GLN A 141 -13.82 3.85 3.08
C GLN A 141 -12.85 3.77 4.27
N GLY A 142 -11.55 3.56 4.00
CA GLY A 142 -10.53 3.43 5.04
C GLY A 142 -10.42 4.65 5.98
N ILE A 143 -10.76 5.85 5.51
CA ILE A 143 -10.68 7.08 6.31
C ILE A 143 -12.06 7.68 6.66
N VAL A 144 -13.13 7.30 5.96
CA VAL A 144 -14.48 7.85 6.17
C VAL A 144 -14.93 7.74 7.62
N GLN A 145 -14.70 6.61 8.29
CA GLN A 145 -15.07 6.46 9.70
C GLN A 145 -14.29 7.44 10.59
N GLY A 146 -12.98 7.58 10.40
CA GLY A 146 -12.16 8.52 11.18
C GLY A 146 -12.55 9.97 10.97
N THR A 147 -12.87 10.35 9.73
CA THR A 147 -13.38 11.68 9.39
C THR A 147 -14.74 11.94 10.02
N TYR A 148 -15.65 10.96 9.98
CA TYR A 148 -16.95 11.01 10.67
C TYR A 148 -16.77 11.23 12.18
N GLU A 149 -15.95 10.41 12.85
CA GLU A 149 -15.70 10.53 14.29
C GLU A 149 -15.09 11.89 14.65
N THR A 150 -14.20 12.42 13.82
CA THR A 150 -13.60 13.75 14.02
C THR A 150 -14.67 14.84 14.01
N PHE A 151 -15.56 14.85 13.01
CA PHE A 151 -16.62 15.85 12.95
C PHE A 151 -17.65 15.67 14.05
N VAL A 152 -18.03 14.43 14.37
CA VAL A 152 -18.95 14.15 15.47
C VAL A 152 -18.38 14.64 16.79
N GLU A 153 -17.10 14.39 17.07
CA GLU A 153 -16.46 14.83 18.29
C GLU A 153 -16.31 16.36 18.35
N ALA A 154 -15.94 17.02 17.25
CA ALA A 154 -15.98 18.47 17.15
C ALA A 154 -17.41 19.02 17.41
N GLY A 155 -18.44 18.32 16.91
CA GLY A 155 -19.83 18.61 17.19
C GLY A 155 -20.18 18.51 18.68
N ARG A 156 -19.70 17.47 19.38
CA ARG A 156 -19.87 17.31 20.83
C ARG A 156 -19.23 18.45 21.61
N GLN A 157 -18.01 18.82 21.27
CA GLN A 157 -17.24 19.84 21.99
C GLN A 157 -17.73 21.28 21.75
N HIS A 158 -18.19 21.60 20.54
CA HIS A 158 -18.52 22.99 20.17
C HIS A 158 -20.02 23.26 20.01
N TYR A 159 -20.83 22.22 19.84
CA TYR A 159 -22.23 22.36 19.43
C TYR A 159 -23.18 21.38 20.15
N ASN A 160 -22.82 20.93 21.35
CA ASN A 160 -23.60 19.99 22.17
C ASN A 160 -23.99 18.68 21.43
N GLY A 161 -23.18 18.28 20.45
CA GLY A 161 -23.38 17.06 19.66
C GLY A 161 -24.33 17.22 18.46
N ASP A 162 -24.94 18.38 18.24
CA ASP A 162 -25.85 18.61 17.11
C ASP A 162 -25.22 19.49 16.02
N LEU A 163 -24.94 18.85 14.88
CA LEU A 163 -24.44 19.49 13.66
C LEU A 163 -25.54 19.84 12.65
N LYS A 164 -26.82 19.59 12.95
CA LYS A 164 -27.93 19.95 12.06
C LYS A 164 -27.97 21.47 11.83
N GLY A 165 -28.11 21.87 10.56
CA GLY A 165 -28.11 23.29 10.18
C GLY A 165 -26.74 23.97 10.19
N ARG A 166 -25.67 23.21 10.40
CA ARG A 166 -24.27 23.68 10.30
C ARG A 166 -23.65 23.20 9.00
N TRP A 167 -22.55 23.84 8.62
CA TRP A 167 -21.78 23.50 7.43
C TRP A 167 -20.29 23.44 7.78
N VAL A 168 -19.56 22.58 7.08
CA VAL A 168 -18.10 22.43 7.20
C VAL A 168 -17.48 22.90 5.90
N LEU A 169 -16.45 23.75 5.99
CA LEU A 169 -15.64 24.17 4.86
C LEU A 169 -14.30 23.42 4.89
N THR A 170 -13.94 22.79 3.79
CA THR A 170 -12.69 22.04 3.64
C THR A 170 -12.26 21.97 2.16
N ALA A 171 -11.08 21.41 1.88
CA ALA A 171 -10.53 21.21 0.54
C ALA A 171 -9.72 19.90 0.45
N GLY A 172 -9.55 19.38 -0.77
CA GLY A 172 -8.90 18.10 -1.06
C GLY A 172 -9.91 16.96 -1.21
N LEU A 173 -10.01 16.38 -2.41
CA LEU A 173 -10.94 15.31 -2.79
C LEU A 173 -10.19 14.18 -3.54
N GLY A 174 -9.04 13.78 -3.03
CA GLY A 174 -8.27 12.63 -3.52
C GLY A 174 -7.95 11.67 -2.39
#